data_AF-A0A7C5WHP9-F1
#
_entry.id   AF-A0A7C5WHP9-F1
#
_cell.length_a   1.000
_cell.length_b   1.000
_cell.length_c   1.000
_cell.angle_alpha   90.00
_cell.angle_beta   90.00
_cell.angle_gamma   90.00
#
_symmetry.space_group_name_H-M   'P 1'
#
loop_
_entity.id
_entity.type
_entity.pdbx_description
1 polymer ?
#
loop_
_entity_poly.entity_id
_entity_poly.type
_entity_poly.pdbx_seq_one_letter_code
_entity_poly.pdbx_strand_id
1 'polypeptide(L)' 'YAHKALTAEPHIGTMLPCNVIVRETDGGKVEVSAVDPMASMQAIDNPQLGEIAQTVRGLLEQVIAEL' A
#
# COMPACT_ATOMS: atom_id res chain seq x y z
N TYR A 1 8.83 6.38 -0.86
CA TYR A 1 8.92 5.00 -1.39
C TYR A 1 8.61 4.91 -2.88
N ALA A 2 7.61 5.63 -3.41
CA ALA A 2 7.27 5.62 -4.85
C ALA A 2 8.47 5.80 -5.80
N HIS A 3 9.32 6.83 -5.61
CA HIS A 3 10.51 7.02 -6.45
C HIS A 3 11.46 5.82 -6.42
N LYS A 4 11.72 5.25 -5.23
CA LYS A 4 12.57 4.05 -5.07
C LYS A 4 11.97 2.85 -5.81
N ALA A 5 10.65 2.65 -5.69
CA ALA A 5 9.95 1.59 -6.41
C ALA A 5 10.06 1.79 -7.94
N LEU A 6 9.81 3.00 -8.45
CA LEU A 6 9.92 3.34 -9.87
C LEU A 6 11.35 3.18 -10.41
N THR A 7 12.35 3.40 -9.56
CA THR A 7 13.77 3.18 -9.93
C THR A 7 14.09 1.68 -10.01
N ALA A 8 13.50 0.86 -9.14
CA ALA A 8 13.70 -0.59 -9.13
C ALA A 8 12.89 -1.34 -10.20
N GLU A 9 11.69 -0.86 -10.51
CA GLU A 9 10.80 -1.38 -11.55
C GLU A 9 10.05 -0.22 -12.22
N PRO A 10 10.41 0.19 -13.44
CA PRO A 10 9.77 1.30 -14.14
C PRO A 10 8.25 1.13 -14.32
N HIS A 11 7.77 -0.09 -14.50
CA HIS A 11 6.33 -0.36 -14.73
C HIS A 11 5.50 -0.45 -13.46
N ILE A 12 6.13 -0.37 -12.27
CA ILE A 12 5.42 -0.43 -10.97
C ILE A 12 4.42 0.71 -10.81
N GLY A 13 4.56 1.78 -11.60
CA GLY A 13 3.61 2.90 -11.63
C GLY A 13 2.16 2.48 -11.87
N THR A 14 1.93 1.33 -12.49
CA THR A 14 0.58 0.74 -12.67
C THR A 14 -0.07 0.26 -11.37
N MET A 15 0.73 -0.01 -10.34
CA MET A 15 0.29 -0.46 -9.01
C MET A 15 0.33 0.66 -7.96
N LEU A 16 0.75 1.87 -8.37
CA LEU A 16 0.75 3.07 -7.53
C LEU A 16 -0.51 3.91 -7.83
N PRO A 17 -1.04 4.66 -6.84
CA PRO A 17 -0.55 4.84 -5.47
C PRO A 17 -1.06 3.75 -4.50
N CYS A 18 -0.59 3.79 -3.25
CA CYS A 18 -1.19 2.99 -2.18
C CYS A 18 -2.55 3.58 -1.80
N ASN A 19 -3.63 3.00 -2.34
CA ASN A 19 -4.98 3.49 -2.13
C ASN A 19 -5.47 3.28 -0.69
N VAL A 20 -6.24 4.25 -0.19
CA VAL A 20 -6.96 4.18 1.09
C VAL A 20 -8.41 4.57 0.83
N ILE A 21 -9.34 3.81 1.40
CA ILE A 21 -10.79 4.03 1.33
C ILE A 21 -11.26 4.43 2.72
N VAL A 22 -12.02 5.52 2.78
CA VAL A 22 -12.70 5.98 3.99
C VAL A 22 -14.18 6.05 3.67
N ARG A 23 -15.01 5.36 4.44
CA ARG A 23 -16.47 5.37 4.23
C ARG A 23 -17.23 5.30 5.54
N GLU A 24 -18.45 5.84 5.52
CA GLU A 24 -19.41 5.62 6.59
C GLU A 24 -20.08 4.24 6.44
N THR A 25 -20.33 3.60 7.57
CA THR A 25 -21.03 2.32 7.72
C THR A 25 -22.23 2.50 8.65
N ASP A 26 -23.05 1.46 8.78
CA ASP A 26 -24.28 1.54 9.57
C ASP A 26 -24.05 2.04 11.00
N GLY A 27 -24.94 2.95 11.43
CA GLY A 27 -24.87 3.55 12.77
C GLY A 27 -23.83 4.67 12.90
N GLY A 28 -23.44 5.32 11.79
CA GLY A 28 -22.56 6.49 11.80
C GLY A 28 -21.10 6.18 12.10
N LYS A 29 -20.69 4.91 11.97
CA LYS A 29 -19.30 4.48 12.17
C LYS A 29 -18.49 4.71 10.90
N VAL A 30 -17.24 5.12 11.05
CA VAL A 30 -16.32 5.27 9.91
C VAL A 30 -15.43 4.04 9.82
N GLU A 31 -15.37 3.46 8.62
CA GLU A 31 -14.43 2.39 8.27
C GLU A 31 -13.31 2.98 7.40
N VAL A 32 -12.07 2.63 7.74
CA VAL A 32 -10.87 2.96 6.98
C VAL A 32 -10.20 1.66 6.53
N SER A 33 -9.94 1.54 5.23
CA SER A 33 -9.27 0.38 4.63
C SER A 33 -8.10 0.86 3.77
N ALA A 34 -6.92 0.28 3.93
CA ALA A 34 -5.77 0.54 3.05
C ALA A 34 -5.45 -0.68 2.20
N VAL A 35 -4.91 -0.44 1.02
CA VAL A 35 -4.37 -1.50 0.17
C VAL A 35 -3.16 -2.16 0.84
N ASP A 36 -3.00 -3.47 0.70
CA ASP A 36 -1.76 -4.16 1.08
C ASP A 36 -0.74 -4.07 -0.08
N PRO A 37 0.37 -3.34 0.08
CA PRO A 37 1.40 -3.22 -0.95
C PRO A 37 2.03 -4.57 -1.32
N MET A 38 2.15 -5.52 -0.38
CA MET A 38 2.72 -6.84 -0.66
C MET A 38 1.83 -7.61 -1.63
N ALA A 39 0.52 -7.58 -1.41
CA ALA A 39 -0.46 -8.23 -2.28
C ALA A 39 -0.52 -7.54 -3.66
N SER A 40 -0.55 -6.20 -3.69
CA SER A 40 -0.62 -5.44 -4.96
C SER A 40 0.62 -5.63 -5.83
N MET A 41 1.80 -5.79 -5.24
CA MET A 41 3.06 -5.93 -5.97
C MET A 41 3.43 -7.39 -6.26
N GLN A 42 2.72 -8.38 -5.69
CA GLN A 42 3.01 -9.82 -5.86
C GLN A 42 2.98 -10.27 -7.34
N ALA A 43 2.17 -9.61 -8.18
CA ALA A 43 2.09 -9.92 -9.60
C ALA A 43 3.37 -9.55 -10.37
N ILE A 44 4.28 -8.81 -9.74
CA ILE A 44 5.52 -8.32 -10.34
C ILE A 44 6.68 -9.11 -9.72
N ASP A 45 7.28 -9.99 -10.52
CA ASP A 45 8.39 -10.86 -10.12
C ASP A 45 9.72 -10.09 -10.03
N ASN A 46 9.76 -9.11 -9.10
CA ASN A 46 10.94 -8.29 -8.83
C ASN A 46 11.26 -8.31 -7.33
N PRO A 47 12.28 -9.08 -6.89
CA PRO A 47 12.65 -9.21 -5.48
C PRO A 47 12.96 -7.89 -4.78
N GLN A 48 13.45 -6.88 -5.50
CA GLN A 48 13.78 -5.57 -4.92
C GLN A 48 12.53 -4.81 -4.44
N LEU A 49 11.36 -5.12 -5.00
CA LEU A 49 10.10 -4.52 -4.57
C LEU A 49 9.60 -5.07 -3.24
N GLY A 50 10.00 -6.29 -2.87
CA GLY A 50 9.55 -6.94 -1.63
C GLY A 50 9.92 -6.15 -0.38
N GLU A 51 11.16 -5.69 -0.27
CA GLU A 51 11.61 -4.87 0.86
C GLU A 51 10.88 -3.53 0.93
N ILE A 52 10.65 -2.91 -0.23
CA ILE A 52 9.92 -1.64 -0.34
C ILE A 52 8.47 -1.83 0.10
N ALA A 53 7.80 -2.87 -0.42
CA ALA A 53 6.41 -3.20 -0.10
C ALA A 53 6.24 -3.53 1.39
N GLN A 54 7.15 -4.31 1.98
CA GLN A 54 7.13 -4.64 3.41
C GLN A 54 7.27 -3.40 4.29
N THR A 55 8.18 -2.49 3.91
CA THR A 55 8.36 -1.22 4.64
C THR A 55 7.12 -0.34 4.55
N VAL A 56 6.53 -0.19 3.36
CA VAL A 56 5.32 0.61 3.17
C VAL A 56 4.12 -0.01 3.90
N ARG A 57 3.99 -1.33 3.91
CA ARG A 57 2.94 -2.03 4.67
C ARG A 57 3.00 -1.69 6.15
N GLY A 58 4.20 -1.76 6.76
CA GLY A 58 4.37 -1.40 8.16
C GLY A 58 3.98 0.05 8.47
N LEU A 59 4.28 0.99 7.56
CA LEU A 59 3.86 2.39 7.72
C LEU A 59 2.35 2.56 7.65
N LEU A 60 1.67 1.84 6.75
CA LEU A 60 0.20 1.87 6.65
C LEU A 60 -0.46 1.24 7.88
N GLU A 61 0.08 0.11 8.36
CA GLU A 61 -0.38 -0.54 9.60
C GLU A 61 -0.25 0.39 10.80
N GLN A 62 0.87 1.12 10.92
CA GLN A 62 1.08 2.12 11.99
C GLN A 62 0.02 3.23 11.94
N VAL A 63 -0.21 3.82 10.77
CA VAL A 63 -1.21 4.89 10.62
C VAL A 63 -2.62 4.37 10.97
N ILE A 64 -2.98 3.16 10.52
CA ILE A 64 -4.29 2.56 10.83
C ILE A 64 -4.44 2.29 12.33
N ALA A 65 -3.37 1.85 13.00
CA ALA A 65 -3.38 1.59 14.44
C ALA A 65 -3.51 2.86 15.30
N GLU A 66 -3.24 4.04 14.73
CA GLU A 66 -3.35 5.35 15.39
C GLU A 66 -4.71 6.05 15.18
N LEU A 67 -5.65 5.43 14.45
CA LEU A 67 -7.01 5.93 14.20
C LEU A 67 -8.01 5.55 15.32
#